data_AF-A0A2R6IWP0-F1
#
_entry.id   AF-A0A2R6IWP0-F1
#
_cell.length_a   1.000
_cell.length_b   1.000
_cell.length_c   1.000
_cell.angle_alpha   90.00
_cell.angle_beta   90.00
_cell.angle_gamma   90.00
#
_symmetry.space_group_name_H-M   'P 1'
#
loop_
_entity.id
_entity.type
_entity.pdbx_description
1 polymer ?
#
loop_
_entity_poly.entity_id
_entity_poly.type
_entity_poly.pdbx_seq_one_letter_code
_entity_poly.pdbx_strand_id
1 'polypeptide(L)'
;MAAAERVAEPGRSGRRVILLLYVVVVAIAGFTGFVLGVIGPRDLDPQLFGFIAMPPTPLGMAAYGAITLATVLGVVLVLVVFVSERYVE
;
A
#
# COMPACT_ATOMS: atom_id res chain seq x y z
N MET A 1 21.68 18.79 28.41
CA MET A 1 21.29 17.40 28.05
C MET A 1 20.86 17.41 26.58
N ALA A 2 21.85 17.49 25.68
CA ALA A 2 21.68 17.68 24.24
C ALA A 2 22.36 16.53 23.50
N ALA A 3 21.73 15.37 23.51
CA ALA A 3 22.27 14.17 22.89
C ALA A 3 21.15 13.26 22.39
N ALA A 4 20.65 13.54 21.19
CA ALA A 4 20.20 12.53 20.22
C ALA A 4 19.66 13.19 18.95
N GLU A 5 20.40 14.11 18.35
CA GLU A 5 20.21 14.36 16.92
C GLU A 5 20.86 13.17 16.20
N ARG A 6 20.08 12.11 16.02
CA ARG A 6 20.49 10.95 15.23
C ARG A 6 20.51 11.41 13.78
N VAL A 7 21.71 11.82 13.33
CA VAL A 7 22.06 12.04 11.93
C VAL A 7 21.62 10.81 11.14
N ALA A 8 20.46 10.92 10.49
CA ALA A 8 19.97 9.92 9.58
C ALA A 8 20.77 10.08 8.27
N GLU A 9 21.43 9.01 7.82
CA GLU A 9 22.09 9.01 6.52
C GLU A 9 21.06 9.38 5.42
N PRO A 10 21.22 10.52 4.72
CA PRO A 10 20.13 11.15 3.97
C PRO A 10 19.57 10.30 2.82
N GLY A 11 20.38 9.47 2.16
CA GLY A 11 19.95 8.69 0.99
C GLY A 11 19.27 7.35 1.30
N ARG A 12 19.75 6.63 2.33
CA ARG A 12 19.24 5.27 2.66
C ARG A 12 18.07 5.31 3.66
N SER A 13 18.00 6.36 4.48
CA SER A 13 16.92 6.60 5.45
C SER A 13 15.58 6.86 4.76
N GLY A 14 15.54 7.82 3.82
CA GLY A 14 14.30 8.21 3.13
C GLY A 14 13.65 7.05 2.37
N ARG A 15 14.45 6.29 1.60
CA ARG A 15 13.94 5.12 0.86
C ARG A 15 13.33 4.06 1.78
N ARG A 16 13.92 3.80 2.94
CA ARG A 16 13.38 2.86 3.94
C ARG A 16 12.07 3.36 4.55
N VAL A 17 11.97 4.65 4.87
CA VAL A 17 10.75 5.25 5.42
C VAL A 17 9.60 5.14 4.43
N ILE A 18 9.83 5.45 3.15
CA ILE A 18 8.81 5.36 2.09
C ILE A 18 8.35 3.91 1.89
N LEU A 19 9.28 2.96 1.82
CA LEU A 19 8.94 1.54 1.70
C LEU A 19 8.15 1.03 2.91
N LEU A 20 8.54 1.43 4.12
CA LEU A 20 7.82 1.06 5.34
C LEU A 20 6.40 1.64 5.33
N LEU A 21 6.23 2.91 4.95
CA LEU A 21 4.93 3.53 4.83
C LEU A 21 4.06 2.82 3.78
N TYR A 22 4.63 2.47 2.63
CA TYR A 22 3.94 1.70 1.60
C TYR A 22 3.39 0.38 2.15
N VAL A 23 4.24 -0.40 2.83
CA VAL A 23 3.84 -1.69 3.42
C VAL A 23 2.75 -1.49 4.49
N VAL A 24 2.88 -0.47 5.35
CA VAL A 24 1.87 -0.17 6.38
C VAL A 24 0.52 0.18 5.76
N VAL A 25 0.48 1.04 4.74
CA VAL A 25 -0.76 1.42 4.07
C VAL A 25 -1.43 0.23 3.38
N VAL A 26 -0.65 -0.61 2.69
CA VAL A 26 -1.15 -1.83 2.05
C VAL A 26 -1.68 -2.83 3.09
N ALA A 27 -1.01 -2.96 4.23
CA ALA A 27 -1.47 -3.81 5.32
C ALA A 27 -2.80 -3.30 5.90
N ILE A 28 -2.94 -1.99 6.12
CA ILE A 28 -4.18 -1.38 6.59
C ILE A 28 -5.31 -1.62 5.58
N ALA A 29 -5.04 -1.44 4.28
CA ALA A 29 -6.00 -1.71 3.21
C ALA A 29 -6.53 -3.14 3.24
N GLY A 30 -5.62 -4.11 3.32
CA GLY A 30 -5.97 -5.53 3.42
C GLY A 30 -6.75 -5.85 4.69
N PHE A 31 -6.35 -5.26 5.82
CA PHE A 31 -7.05 -5.41 7.09
C PHE A 31 -8.47 -4.82 7.04
N THR A 32 -8.64 -3.61 6.49
CA THR A 32 -9.95 -2.99 6.30
C THR A 32 -10.81 -3.83 5.35
N GLY A 33 -10.26 -4.33 4.25
CA GLY A 33 -10.95 -5.24 3.35
C GLY A 33 -11.40 -6.52 4.05
N PHE A 34 -10.53 -7.11 4.88
CA PHE A 34 -10.87 -8.28 5.68
C PHE A 34 -12.06 -8.00 6.61
N VAL A 35 -12.01 -6.89 7.37
CA VAL A 35 -13.09 -6.47 8.26
C VAL A 35 -14.40 -6.29 7.51
N LEU A 36 -14.37 -5.63 6.35
CA LEU A 36 -15.56 -5.44 5.50
C LEU A 36 -16.13 -6.77 5.00
N GLY A 37 -15.28 -7.71 4.60
CA GLY A 37 -15.73 -9.03 4.19
C GLY A 37 -16.27 -9.89 5.35
N VAL A 38 -15.83 -9.66 6.59
CA VAL A 38 -16.43 -10.29 7.80
C VAL A 38 -17.82 -9.74 8.08
N ILE A 39 -18.04 -8.44 7.93
CA ILE A 39 -19.36 -7.82 8.13
C ILE A 39 -20.36 -8.33 7.07
N GLY A 40 -19.88 -8.65 5.88
CA GLY A 40 -20.70 -9.19 4.78
C GLY A 40 -21.91 -8.33 4.41
N PRO A 41 -21.76 -7.02 4.12
CA PRO A 41 -22.83 -6.21 3.53
C PRO A 41 -23.51 -6.92 2.37
N ARG A 42 -24.85 -6.91 2.36
CA ARG A 42 -25.63 -7.32 1.19
C ARG A 42 -25.25 -6.39 0.03
N ASP A 43 -25.04 -6.96 -1.15
CA ASP A 43 -24.59 -6.28 -2.39
C ASP A 43 -23.09 -5.97 -2.52
N LEU A 44 -22.23 -6.72 -1.82
CA LEU A 44 -20.79 -6.71 -2.09
C LEU A 44 -20.46 -7.44 -3.40
N ASP A 45 -20.14 -6.66 -4.44
CA ASP A 45 -19.57 -7.16 -5.70
C ASP A 45 -18.15 -6.61 -5.91
N PRO A 46 -17.14 -7.16 -5.20
CA PRO A 46 -15.77 -6.68 -5.34
C PRO A 46 -15.20 -7.09 -6.70
N GLN A 47 -14.90 -6.11 -7.55
CA GLN A 47 -14.28 -6.33 -8.85
C GLN A 47 -12.87 -5.73 -8.88
N LEU A 48 -11.85 -6.58 -8.81
CA LEU A 48 -10.46 -6.22 -9.01
C LEU A 48 -10.31 -5.45 -10.33
N PHE A 49 -9.91 -4.18 -10.21
CA PHE A 49 -9.73 -3.23 -11.31
C PHE A 49 -10.96 -3.07 -12.23
N GLY A 50 -12.15 -3.50 -11.79
CA GLY A 50 -13.38 -3.46 -12.60
C GLY A 50 -13.54 -4.58 -13.62
N PHE A 51 -12.65 -5.58 -13.62
CA PHE A 51 -12.69 -6.67 -14.61
C PHE A 51 -12.64 -8.08 -14.00
N ILE A 52 -12.06 -8.23 -12.82
CA ILE A 52 -11.87 -9.54 -12.17
C ILE A 52 -12.78 -9.62 -10.94
N ALA A 53 -13.84 -10.41 -11.03
CA ALA A 53 -14.72 -10.64 -9.88
C ALA A 53 -13.96 -11.39 -8.77
N MET A 54 -13.99 -10.84 -7.56
CA MET A 54 -13.46 -11.48 -6.37
C MET A 54 -14.58 -12.16 -5.60
N PRO A 55 -14.31 -13.30 -4.93
CA PRO A 55 -15.29 -13.91 -4.05
C PRO A 55 -15.69 -12.92 -2.93
N PRO A 56 -16.99 -12.71 -2.65
CA PRO A 56 -17.47 -11.86 -1.57
C PRO A 56 -17.28 -12.54 -0.20
N THR A 57 -16.02 -12.86 0.11
CA THR A 57 -15.57 -13.52 1.34
C THR A 57 -14.59 -12.59 2.06
N PRO A 58 -14.38 -12.76 3.37
CA PRO A 58 -13.36 -12.00 4.12
C PRO A 58 -11.99 -11.99 3.43
N LEU A 59 -11.56 -13.14 2.92
CA LEU A 59 -10.27 -13.28 2.24
C LEU A 59 -10.27 -12.56 0.87
N GLY A 60 -11.37 -12.69 0.10
CA GLY A 60 -11.51 -12.01 -1.18
C GLY A 60 -11.54 -10.49 -1.04
N MET A 61 -12.22 -9.96 -0.02
CA MET A 61 -12.24 -8.52 0.26
C MET A 61 -10.90 -7.99 0.77
N ALA A 62 -10.20 -8.77 1.61
CA ALA A 62 -8.84 -8.44 2.03
C ALA A 62 -7.88 -8.36 0.84
N ALA A 63 -7.92 -9.36 -0.03
CA ALA A 63 -7.10 -9.41 -1.23
C ALA A 63 -7.47 -8.31 -2.22
N TYR A 64 -8.76 -8.01 -2.40
CA TYR A 64 -9.23 -6.89 -3.23
C TYR A 64 -8.62 -5.55 -2.77
N GLY A 65 -8.76 -5.22 -1.48
CA GLY A 65 -8.21 -3.98 -0.92
C GLY A 65 -6.69 -3.92 -0.99
N ALA A 66 -6.01 -5.02 -0.59
CA ALA A 66 -4.56 -5.11 -0.58
C ALA A 66 -3.97 -4.99 -1.99
N ILE A 67 -4.47 -5.75 -2.97
CA ILE A 67 -3.95 -5.75 -4.35
C ILE A 67 -4.20 -4.40 -5.01
N THR A 68 -5.40 -3.83 -4.83
CA THR A 68 -5.75 -2.53 -5.43
C THR A 68 -4.83 -1.43 -4.92
N LEU A 69 -4.67 -1.30 -3.60
CA LEU A 69 -3.79 -0.27 -3.04
C LEU A 69 -2.31 -0.56 -3.28
N ALA A 70 -1.87 -1.82 -3.21
CA ALA A 70 -0.50 -2.19 -3.55
C ALA A 70 -0.14 -1.81 -4.99
N THR A 71 -1.08 -1.99 -5.92
CA THR A 71 -0.87 -1.67 -7.34
C THR A 71 -0.85 -0.16 -7.56
N VAL A 72 -1.86 0.57 -7.09
CA VAL A 72 -1.94 2.03 -7.28
C VAL A 72 -0.75 2.72 -6.64
N LEU A 73 -0.46 2.41 -5.37
CA LEU A 73 0.68 3.00 -4.66
C LEU A 73 2.02 2.50 -5.20
N GLY A 74 2.09 1.24 -5.64
CA GLY A 74 3.29 0.66 -6.22
C GLY A 74 3.67 1.33 -7.53
N VAL A 75 2.69 1.59 -8.40
CA VAL A 75 2.91 2.35 -9.64
C VAL A 75 3.42 3.75 -9.34
N VAL A 76 2.79 4.46 -8.40
CA VAL A 76 3.25 5.81 -7.99
C VAL A 76 4.67 5.75 -7.43
N LEU A 77 4.98 4.77 -6.58
CA LEU A 77 6.30 4.60 -6.00
C LEU A 77 7.36 4.30 -7.06
N VAL A 78 7.07 3.41 -8.01
CA VAL A 78 7.95 3.10 -9.14
C VAL A 78 8.20 4.34 -9.99
N LEU A 79 7.16 5.15 -10.26
CA LEU A 79 7.32 6.42 -10.97
C LEU A 79 8.23 7.38 -10.21
N VAL A 80 8.06 7.52 -8.89
CA VAL A 80 8.91 8.38 -8.06
C VAL A 80 10.36 7.92 -8.10
N VAL A 81 10.61 6.60 -7.99
CA VAL A 81 11.97 6.04 -8.07
C VAL A 81 12.57 6.29 -9.46
N PHE A 82 11.81 6.00 -10.52
CA PHE A 82 12.23 6.22 -11.89
C PHE A 82 12.60 7.68 -12.16
N VAL A 83 11.75 8.62 -11.72
CA VAL A 83 12.02 10.06 -11.89
C VAL A 83 13.24 10.48 -11.06
N SER A 84 13.36 9.99 -9.84
CA SER A 84 14.46 10.31 -8.94
C SER A 84 15.80 9.80 -9.47
N GLU A 85 15.83 8.59 -10.04
CA GLU A 85 17.04 8.01 -10.63
C GLU A 85 17.41 8.67 -11.96
N ARG A 86 16.43 9.24 -12.68
CA ARG A 86 16.65 9.68 -14.07
C ARG A 86 16.76 11.18 -14.29
N TYR A 87 16.23 12.01 -13.38
CA TYR A 87 16.20 13.48 -13.53
C TYR A 87 16.83 14.26 -12.38
N VAL A 88 17.19 13.61 -11.27
CA VAL A 88 17.97 14.26 -10.21
C VAL A 88 19.45 14.14 -10.58
N GLU A 89 19.87 14.99 -11.53
CA GLU A 89 21.28 15.31 -11.83
C GLU A 89 21.70 16.58 -11.07
#